data_AF-A0AAD1AR87-F1
#
_entry.id   AF-A0AAD1AR87-F1
#
_cell.length_a   1.000
_cell.length_b   1.000
_cell.length_c   1.000
_cell.angle_alpha   90.00
_cell.angle_beta   90.00
_cell.angle_gamma   90.00
#
_symmetry.space_group_name_H-M   'P 1'
#
loop_
_entity.id
_entity.type
_entity.pdbx_description
1 polymer ?
#
loop_
_entity_poly.entity_id
_entity_poly.type
_entity_poly.pdbx_seq_one_letter_code
_entity_poly.pdbx_strand_id
1 'polypeptide(L)' 'MLAPDLFDYDQAGIAYYKPDRNTGTKALDDQAKIHFRLAYKRCPTHAIKRSDHPFAADPYTPTKAE' A
#
# COMPACT_ATOMS: atom_id res chain seq x y z
N MET A 1 -12.05 6.83 -1.31
CA MET A 1 -10.94 5.88 -1.07
C MET A 1 -11.18 5.16 0.25
N LEU A 2 -10.93 3.86 0.34
CA LEU A 2 -10.99 3.12 1.61
C LEU A 2 -9.62 3.25 2.30
N ALA A 3 -9.62 3.61 3.60
CA ALA A 3 -8.40 3.87 4.37
C ALA A 3 -7.52 5.04 3.85
N PRO A 4 -8.06 6.27 3.78
CA PRO A 4 -7.31 7.44 3.30
C PRO A 4 -6.10 7.78 4.16
N ASP A 5 -6.03 7.32 5.41
CA ASP A 5 -4.85 7.50 6.27
C ASP A 5 -3.69 6.57 5.88
N LEU A 6 -3.97 5.45 5.22
CA LEU A 6 -2.99 4.43 4.86
C LEU A 6 -2.53 4.53 3.40
N PHE A 7 -3.46 4.79 2.50
CA PHE A 7 -3.19 4.80 1.06
C PHE A 7 -3.47 6.17 0.46
N ASP A 8 -2.69 6.51 -0.55
CA ASP A 8 -2.86 7.70 -1.37
C ASP A 8 -2.40 7.39 -2.80
N TYR A 9 -2.57 8.33 -3.72
CA TYR A 9 -2.16 8.20 -5.11
C TYR A 9 -1.02 9.15 -5.44
N ASP A 10 -0.09 8.71 -6.27
CA ASP A 10 0.93 9.57 -6.84
C ASP A 10 0.39 10.42 -8.01
N GLN A 11 1.26 11.19 -8.66
CA GLN A 11 0.90 12.06 -9.78
C GLN A 11 0.40 11.28 -11.01
N ALA A 12 0.76 10.00 -11.14
CA ALA A 12 0.30 9.12 -12.20
C ALA A 12 -1.01 8.39 -11.83
N GLY A 13 -1.56 8.65 -10.64
CA GLY A 13 -2.76 7.98 -10.15
C GLY A 13 -2.51 6.56 -9.64
N ILE A 14 -1.26 6.20 -9.31
CA ILE A 14 -0.91 4.88 -8.76
C ILE A 14 -0.97 4.92 -7.24
N ALA A 15 -1.73 3.98 -6.68
CA ALA A 15 -1.91 3.88 -5.23
C ALA A 15 -0.62 3.39 -4.55
N TYR A 16 -0.28 3.97 -3.40
CA TYR A 16 0.87 3.59 -2.59
C TYR A 16 0.55 3.65 -1.09
N TYR A 17 1.25 2.85 -0.28
CA TYR A 17 1.12 2.90 1.17
C TYR A 17 1.96 4.06 1.75
N LYS A 18 1.30 5.09 2.28
CA LYS A 18 1.96 6.31 2.77
C LYS A 18 2.95 6.09 3.91
N PRO A 19 2.63 5.30 4.96
CA PRO A 19 3.43 5.25 6.18
C PRO A 19 4.87 4.79 6.01
N ASP A 20 5.19 4.05 4.94
CA ASP A 20 6.55 3.61 4.60
C ASP A 20 6.92 3.81 3.13
N ARG A 21 6.16 4.67 2.41
CA ARG A 21 6.34 4.92 0.98
C ARG A 21 6.36 3.64 0.13
N ASN A 22 5.43 2.72 0.43
CA ASN A 22 5.23 1.46 -0.29
C ASN A 22 6.40 0.47 -0.21
N THR A 23 7.29 0.62 0.78
CA THR A 23 8.39 -0.35 0.99
C THR A 23 7.92 -1.61 1.70
N GLY A 24 6.77 -1.57 2.37
CA GLY A 24 6.21 -2.73 3.08
C GLY A 24 7.04 -3.13 4.30
N THR A 25 7.68 -2.16 4.95
CA THR A 25 8.58 -2.36 6.09
C THR A 25 7.98 -1.91 7.42
N LYS A 26 6.97 -1.03 7.39
CA LYS A 26 6.35 -0.52 8.62
C LYS A 26 5.14 -1.36 9.00
N ALA A 27 5.18 -1.88 10.22
CA ALA A 27 4.06 -2.63 10.80
C ALA A 27 2.81 -1.74 10.96
N LEU A 28 1.64 -2.37 10.77
CA LEU A 28 0.34 -1.75 11.03
C LEU A 28 0.00 -1.84 12.52
N ASP A 29 -0.47 -0.75 13.11
CA ASP A 29 -1.13 -0.78 14.42
C ASP A 29 -2.54 -1.39 14.33
N ASP A 30 -3.18 -1.64 15.47
CA ASP A 30 -4.46 -2.35 15.52
C ASP A 30 -5.63 -1.60 14.87
N GLN A 31 -5.64 -0.26 14.92
CA GLN A 31 -6.66 0.54 14.24
C GLN A 31 -6.43 0.53 12.73
N ALA A 32 -5.18 0.71 12.31
CA ALA A 32 -4.76 0.63 10.92
C ALA A 32 -5.09 -0.74 10.31
N LYS A 33 -4.94 -1.85 11.06
CA LYS A 33 -5.32 -3.19 10.59
C LYS A 33 -6.79 -3.29 10.18
N ILE A 34 -7.70 -2.59 10.85
CA ILE A 34 -9.15 -2.60 10.52
C ILE A 34 -9.36 -1.92 9.16
N HIS A 35 -8.83 -0.70 9.01
CA HIS A 35 -8.93 0.07 7.77
C HIS A 35 -8.23 -0.62 6.60
N PHE A 36 -7.03 -1.15 6.83
CA PHE A 36 -6.27 -1.94 5.86
C PHE A 36 -7.06 -3.15 5.38
N ARG A 37 -7.66 -3.94 6.30
CA ARG A 37 -8.43 -5.13 5.95
C ARG A 37 -9.60 -4.80 5.04
N LEU A 38 -10.24 -3.64 5.25
CA LEU A 38 -11.34 -3.17 4.41
C LEU A 38 -10.88 -2.84 2.99
N ALA A 39 -9.78 -2.07 2.88
CA ALA A 39 -9.19 -1.71 1.59
C ALA A 39 -8.70 -2.95 0.83
N TYR A 40 -7.98 -3.84 1.51
CA TYR A 40 -7.48 -5.12 0.98
C TYR A 40 -8.60 -5.97 0.39
N LYS A 41 -9.69 -6.21 1.14
CA LYS A 41 -10.80 -7.07 0.70
C LYS A 41 -11.62 -6.49 -0.45
N ARG A 42 -11.63 -5.16 -0.61
CA ARG A 42 -12.44 -4.46 -1.61
C ARG A 42 -11.65 -3.99 -2.82
N CYS A 43 -10.34 -4.22 -2.85
CA CYS A 43 -9.50 -3.89 -4.00
C CYS A 43 -9.86 -4.82 -5.17
N PRO A 44 -10.47 -4.32 -6.26
CA PRO A 44 -10.98 -5.17 -7.34
C PRO A 44 -9.86 -5.91 -8.08
N THR A 45 -8.67 -5.30 -8.15
CA THR A 45 -7.49 -5.87 -8.80
C THR A 45 -6.61 -6.70 -7.86
N HIS A 46 -6.97 -6.80 -6.58
CA HIS A 46 -6.16 -7.47 -5.55
C HIS A 46 -4.71 -6.95 -5.47
N ALA A 47 -4.50 -5.67 -5.78
CA ALA A 47 -3.17 -5.04 -5.81
C ALA A 47 -2.58 -4.84 -4.40
N ILE A 48 -3.42 -4.62 -3.38
CA ILE A 48 -2.97 -4.48 -2.00
C ILE A 48 -2.52 -5.85 -1.48
N LYS A 49 -1.27 -5.96 -1.02
CA LYS A 49 -0.69 -7.19 -0.46
C LYS A 49 -0.50 -7.08 1.05
N ARG A 50 -0.46 -8.23 1.74
CA ARG A 50 -0.23 -8.33 3.18
C ARG A 50 0.72 -9.47 3.49
N SER A 51 1.49 -9.30 4.55
CA SER A 51 2.45 -10.27 5.07
C SER A 51 2.56 -10.10 6.58
N ASP A 52 2.93 -11.16 7.29
CA ASP A 52 3.33 -11.13 8.71
C ASP A 52 4.80 -10.72 8.90
N HIS A 53 5.57 -10.68 7.81
CA HIS A 53 6.94 -10.18 7.76
C HIS A 53 7.09 -8.99 6.79
N PRO A 54 8.09 -8.11 6.98
CA PRO A 54 8.40 -7.04 6.02
C PRO A 54 8.57 -7.59 4.59
N PHE A 55 8.15 -6.81 3.59
CA PHE A 55 8.41 -7.16 2.21
C PHE A 55 9.90 -6.96 1.91
N ALA A 56 10.48 -7.88 1.13
CA ALA A 56 11.80 -7.68 0.55
C ALA A 56 11.66 -6.57 -0.50
N ALA A 57 11.96 -5.34 -0.10
CA ALA A 57 11.83 -4.19 -0.97
C ALA A 57 12.88 -4.28 -2.09
N ASP A 58 12.47 -4.73 -3.27
CA ASP A 58 13.05 -4.18 -4.49
C ASP A 58 12.49 -2.76 -4.63
N PRO A 59 13.32 -1.71 -4.66
CA PRO A 59 12.84 -0.35 -4.75
C PRO A 59 11.97 -0.20 -6.01
N TYR A 60 10.77 0.37 -5.85
CA TYR A 60 9.94 0.74 -6.98
C TYR A 60 10.74 1.68 -7.89
N THR A 61 11.11 1.17 -9.06
CA THR A 61 11.74 1.96 -10.11
C THR A 61 10.60 2.36 -11.05
N PRO A 62 10.18 3.64 -11.09
CA PRO A 62 9.16 4.04 -12.04
C PRO A 62 9.69 3.75 -13.45
N THR A 63 8.97 2.89 -14.18
CA THR A 63 9.25 2.66 -15.60
C THR A 63 9.18 4.02 -16.28
N LYS A 64 10.31 4.47 -16.85
CA LYS A 64 10.37 5.66 -17.70
C LYS A 64 9.20 5.56 -18.68
N ALA A 65 8.30 6.54 -18.69
CA ALA A 65 7.34 6.68 -19.77
C ALA A 65 8.15 6.86 -21.07
N GLU A 66 8.10 5.86 -21.95
CA GLU A 66 8.44 6.00 -23.37
C GLU A 66 7.21 6.47 -24.14
#